data_AF-A0A4Y8AGN5-F1
#
_entry.id   AF-A0A4Y8AGN5-F1
#
_cell.length_a   1.000
_cell.length_b   1.000
_cell.length_c   1.000
_cell.angle_alpha   90.00
_cell.angle_beta   90.00
_cell.angle_gamma   90.00
#
_symmetry.space_group_name_H-M   'P 1'
#
loop_
_entity.id
_entity.type
_entity.pdbx_description
1 polymer ?
#
loop_
_entity_poly.entity_id
_entity_poly.type
_entity_poly.pdbx_seq_one_letter_code
_entity_poly.pdbx_strand_id
1 'polypeptide(L)'
;MDLVFISNQIKYDILNICGLPVKNSYNLLTDTPLMSMGYDKDEELCRKLEEKLCRVAEEYNTGKKVAKGDVSKNLTVRQCIQLVIA
;
A
#
# COMPACT_ATOMS: atom_id res chain seq x y z
N MET A 1 15.28 -10.43 5.66
CA MET A 1 13.96 -9.80 5.87
C MET A 1 13.01 -10.36 4.84
N ASP A 2 11.83 -10.84 5.26
CA ASP A 2 10.91 -11.55 4.37
C ASP A 2 10.11 -10.54 3.52
N LEU A 3 10.56 -10.29 2.30
CA LEU A 3 9.90 -9.39 1.33
C LEU A 3 8.45 -9.81 1.08
N VAL A 4 8.16 -11.11 1.20
CA VAL A 4 6.80 -11.67 1.11
C VAL A 4 5.91 -11.18 2.24
N PHE A 5 6.45 -11.08 3.46
CA PHE A 5 5.71 -10.58 4.62
C PHE A 5 5.32 -9.11 4.45
N ILE A 6 6.29 -8.27 4.06
CA ILE A 6 6.05 -6.83 3.83
C ILE A 6 5.04 -6.64 2.69
N SER A 7 5.18 -7.38 1.60
CA SER A 7 4.24 -7.37 0.48
C SER A 7 2.80 -7.72 0.93
N ASN A 8 2.64 -8.77 1.74
CA ASN A 8 1.33 -9.17 2.25
C ASN A 8 0.74 -8.14 3.23
N GLN A 9 1.58 -7.51 4.06
CA GLN A 9 1.15 -6.44 4.96
C GLN A 9 0.66 -5.21 4.18
N ILE A 10 1.39 -4.81 3.14
CA ILE A 10 0.98 -3.70 2.27
C ILE A 10 -0.35 -4.01 1.58
N LYS A 11 -0.53 -5.22 1.05
CA LYS A 11 -1.81 -5.65 0.46
C LYS A 11 -2.95 -5.61 1.48
N TYR A 12 -2.68 -6.01 2.73
CA TYR A 12 -3.65 -5.93 3.81
C TYR A 12 -4.03 -4.47 4.13
N ASP A 13 -3.05 -3.59 4.29
CA ASP A 13 -3.27 -2.18 4.60
C ASP A 13 -4.07 -1.47 3.50
N ILE A 14 -3.77 -1.76 2.22
CA ILE A 14 -4.51 -1.21 1.09
C ILE A 14 -6.00 -1.55 1.17
N LEU A 15 -6.33 -2.83 1.43
CA LEU A 15 -7.72 -3.29 1.55
C LEU A 15 -8.39 -2.75 2.81
N ASN A 16 -7.67 -2.72 3.93
CA ASN A 16 -8.19 -2.26 5.21
C ASN A 16 -8.58 -0.77 5.15
N ILE A 17 -7.75 0.06 4.50
CA ILE A 17 -7.98 1.51 4.38
C ILE A 17 -9.19 1.82 3.50
N CYS A 18 -9.39 1.12 2.38
CA CYS A 18 -10.57 1.31 1.54
C CYS A 18 -11.82 0.55 2.03
N GLY A 19 -11.75 -0.11 3.20
CA GLY A 19 -12.88 -0.82 3.80
C GLY A 19 -13.27 -2.10 3.07
N LEU A 20 -12.38 -2.66 2.25
CA LEU A 20 -12.59 -3.92 1.53
C LEU A 20 -12.26 -5.13 2.42
N PRO A 21 -12.85 -6.31 2.14
CA PRO A 21 -12.60 -7.51 2.93
C PRO A 21 -11.13 -7.95 2.83
N VAL A 22 -10.41 -7.86 3.96
CA VAL A 22 -8.99 -8.21 4.11
C VAL A 22 -8.71 -9.72 4.15
N LYS A 23 -9.75 -10.55 4.17
CA LYS A 23 -9.68 -12.00 4.46
C LYS A 23 -8.78 -12.78 3.49
N ASN A 24 -8.53 -12.24 2.30
CA ASN A 24 -7.65 -12.80 1.28
C ASN A 24 -6.70 -11.73 0.68
N SER A 25 -6.10 -10.88 1.51
CA SER A 25 -5.17 -9.83 1.03
C SER A 25 -4.05 -10.37 0.15
N TYR A 26 -3.57 -11.60 0.42
CA TYR A 26 -2.56 -12.27 -0.40
C TYR A 26 -2.99 -12.49 -1.87
N ASN A 27 -4.30 -12.67 -2.14
CA ASN A 27 -4.88 -12.81 -3.48
C ASN A 27 -5.03 -11.47 -4.22
N LEU A 28 -4.74 -10.34 -3.57
CA LEU A 28 -4.75 -9.06 -4.24
C LEU A 28 -3.67 -9.05 -5.32
N LEU A 29 -4.11 -8.90 -6.58
CA LEU A 29 -3.22 -8.85 -7.72
C LEU A 29 -2.39 -7.59 -7.64
N THR A 30 -1.07 -7.72 -7.82
CA THR A 30 -0.14 -6.59 -7.71
C THR A 30 -0.36 -5.55 -8.80
N ASP A 31 -0.92 -5.93 -9.94
CA ASP A 31 -1.23 -5.02 -11.05
C ASP A 31 -2.59 -4.29 -10.86
N THR A 32 -3.31 -4.55 -9.76
CA THR A 32 -4.56 -3.84 -9.45
C THR A 32 -4.27 -2.36 -9.18
N PRO A 33 -4.92 -1.44 -9.90
CA PRO A 33 -4.77 -0.01 -9.65
C PRO A 33 -5.59 0.42 -8.41
N LEU A 34 -5.06 1.36 -7.62
CA LEU A 34 -5.70 1.87 -6.42
C LEU A 34 -7.08 2.48 -6.71
N MET A 35 -7.24 3.17 -7.84
CA MET A 35 -8.53 3.72 -8.29
C MET A 35 -9.63 2.67 -8.38
N SER A 36 -9.33 1.43 -8.78
CA SER A 36 -10.35 0.36 -8.86
C SER A 36 -10.80 -0.15 -7.49
N MET A 37 -10.09 0.24 -6.42
CA MET A 37 -10.40 -0.13 -5.04
C MET A 37 -11.03 1.02 -4.25
N GLY A 38 -11.37 2.14 -4.90
CA GLY A 38 -12.06 3.28 -4.29
C GLY A 38 -11.15 4.44 -3.85
N TYR A 39 -9.84 4.35 -4.08
CA TYR A 39 -8.90 5.45 -3.82
C TYR A 39 -9.08 6.64 -4.79
N ASP A 40 -9.90 6.50 -5.83
CA ASP A 40 -10.24 7.58 -6.75
C ASP A 40 -11.21 8.61 -6.13
N LYS A 41 -12.03 8.16 -5.17
CA LYS A 41 -13.14 8.94 -4.60
C LYS A 41 -12.71 9.83 -3.45
N ASP A 42 -11.60 9.49 -2.80
CA ASP A 42 -11.16 10.13 -1.57
C ASP A 42 -9.62 10.19 -1.49
N GLU A 43 -9.09 11.41 -1.60
CA GLU A 43 -7.65 11.66 -1.45
C GLU A 43 -7.15 11.34 -0.04
N GLU A 44 -8.01 11.38 0.99
CA GLU A 44 -7.62 11.00 2.35
C GLU A 44 -7.22 9.52 2.44
N LEU A 45 -7.79 8.65 1.60
CA LEU A 45 -7.38 7.24 1.54
C LEU A 45 -5.94 7.11 1.07
N CYS A 46 -5.54 7.90 0.06
CA CYS A 46 -4.15 7.95 -0.39
C CYS A 46 -3.25 8.45 0.75
N ARG A 47 -3.65 9.48 1.50
CA ARG A 47 -2.88 10.00 2.64
C ARG A 47 -2.72 8.98 3.77
N LYS A 48 -3.80 8.28 4.13
CA LYS A 48 -3.76 7.21 5.14
C LYS A 48 -2.85 6.06 4.70
N LEU A 49 -2.85 5.73 3.41
CA LEU A 49 -1.98 4.71 2.86
C LEU A 49 -0.51 5.15 2.90
N GLU A 50 -0.20 6.41 2.55
CA GLU A 50 1.16 6.97 2.69
C GLU A 50 1.69 6.86 4.11
N GLU A 51 0.89 7.28 5.09
CA GLU A 51 1.28 7.19 6.50
C GLU A 51 1.52 5.75 6.93
N LYS A 52 0.73 4.79 6.44
CA LYS A 52 0.95 3.37 6.73
C LYS A 52 2.19 2.81 6.05
N LEU A 53 2.38 3.07 4.76
CA LEU A 53 3.57 2.61 4.06
C LEU A 53 4.85 3.20 4.65
N CYS A 54 4.82 4.45 5.11
CA CYS A 54 5.94 5.09 5.82
C CYS A 54 6.25 4.36 7.13
N ARG A 55 5.24 4.10 7.97
CA ARG A 55 5.44 3.33 9.22
C ARG A 55 5.97 1.93 8.95
N VAL A 56 5.45 1.23 7.95
CA VAL A 56 5.95 -0.09 7.54
C VAL A 56 7.41 0.02 7.12
N ALA A 57 7.77 0.99 6.29
CA ALA A 57 9.15 1.20 5.85
C ALA A 57 10.11 1.44 7.02
N GLU A 58 9.68 2.18 8.04
CA GLU A 58 10.42 2.45 9.29
C GLU A 58 10.51 1.21 10.20
N GLU A 59 9.38 0.54 10.46
CA GLU A 59 9.30 -0.68 11.29
C GLU A 59 10.21 -1.78 10.74
N TYR A 60 10.25 -1.91 9.41
CA TYR A 60 11.07 -2.90 8.73
C TYR A 60 12.45 -2.38 8.32
N ASN A 61 12.87 -1.18 8.72
CA ASN A 61 14.20 -0.61 8.39
C ASN A 61 14.58 -0.80 6.90
N THR A 62 13.61 -0.60 6.01
CA THR A 62 13.79 -0.84 4.57
C THR A 62 14.69 0.19 3.90
N GLY A 63 15.01 1.29 4.59
CA GLY A 63 15.78 2.42 4.05
C GLY A 63 14.97 3.32 3.10
N LYS A 64 13.69 3.01 2.86
CA LYS A 64 12.79 3.84 2.07
C LYS A 64 12.06 4.86 2.93
N LYS A 65 11.70 5.98 2.31
CA LYS A 65 10.83 7.00 2.89
C LYS A 65 9.67 7.22 1.93
N VAL A 66 8.46 6.96 2.42
CA VAL A 66 7.24 7.28 1.69
C VAL A 66 6.77 8.64 2.16
N ALA A 67 6.90 9.64 1.30
CA ALA A 67 6.50 11.01 1.56
C ALA A 67 5.04 11.26 1.17
N LYS A 68 4.48 12.33 1.70
CA LYS A 68 3.18 12.82 1.29
C LYS A 68 3.24 13.23 -0.19
N GLY A 69 2.46 12.59 -1.03
CA GLY A 69 2.41 12.78 -2.48
C GLY A 69 2.95 11.58 -3.27
N ASP A 70 3.66 10.66 -2.60
CA ASP A 70 4.21 9.48 -3.26
C ASP A 70 3.15 8.45 -3.63
N VAL A 71 1.98 8.46 -2.97
CA VAL A 71 0.87 7.60 -3.32
C VAL A 71 -0.21 8.38 -4.05
N SER A 72 -0.56 7.91 -5.25
CA SER A 72 -1.68 8.45 -6.01
C SER A 72 -2.63 7.33 -6.45
N LYS A 73 -3.90 7.68 -6.69
CA LYS A 73 -4.94 6.77 -7.21
C LYS A 73 -4.56 6.00 -8.48
N ASN A 74 -3.60 6.51 -9.25
CA ASN A 74 -3.13 5.89 -10.48
C ASN A 74 -2.06 4.81 -10.24
N LEU A 75 -1.54 4.70 -9.01
CA LEU A 75 -0.58 3.65 -8.68
C LEU A 75 -1.26 2.29 -8.61
N THR A 76 -0.46 1.27 -8.88
CA THR A 76 -0.81 -0.12 -8.63
C THR A 76 -0.29 -0.59 -7.28
N VAL A 77 -0.87 -1.66 -6.76
CA VAL A 77 -0.40 -2.35 -5.54
C VAL A 77 1.10 -2.68 -5.63
N ARG A 78 1.60 -3.08 -6.81
CA ARG A 78 3.03 -3.32 -7.06
C ARG A 78 3.87 -2.10 -6.77
N GLN A 79 3.45 -0.93 -7.26
CA GLN A 79 4.18 0.32 -7.07
C GLN A 79 4.18 0.75 -5.60
N CYS A 80 3.06 0.57 -4.88
CA CYS A 80 3.02 0.79 -3.43
C CYS A 80 3.99 -0.12 -2.68
N ILE A 81 4.12 -1.38 -3.08
CA ILE A 81 5.11 -2.30 -2.51
C ILE A 81 6.53 -1.81 -2.81
N GLN A 82 6.82 -1.42 -4.06
CA GLN A 82 8.13 -0.91 -4.47
C GLN A 82 8.55 0.36 -3.69
N LEU A 83 7.61 1.23 -3.32
CA LEU A 83 7.90 2.38 -2.47
C LEU A 83 8.50 1.99 -1.10
N VAL A 84 8.23 0.76 -0.63
CA VAL A 84 8.69 0.27 0.66
C VAL A 84 9.89 -0.67 0.54
N ILE A 85 9.99 -1.51 -0.50
CA ILE A 85 11.02 -2.57 -0.56
C ILE A 85 12.01 -2.51 -1.74
N ALA A 86 11.91 -1.54 -2.67
CA ALA A 86 12.69 -1.54 -3.92
C ALA A 86 14.21 -1.38 -3.77
#